data_AF-A0A091CT69-F1
#
_entry.id   AF-A0A091CT69-F1
#
_cell.length_a   1.000
_cell.length_b   1.000
_cell.length_c   1.000
_cell.angle_alpha   90.00
_cell.angle_beta   90.00
_cell.angle_gamma   90.00
#
_symmetry.space_group_name_H-M   'P 1'
#
loop_
_entity.id
_entity.type
_entity.pdbx_description
1 polymer ?
#
loop_
_entity_poly.entity_id
_entity_poly.type
_entity_poly.pdbx_seq_one_letter_code
_entity_poly.pdbx_strand_id
1 'polypeptide(L)'
;MQTGQPVIGGFDRRLTFQGRSVPKHDGGRQESTPSGRPPWLEGGLLSARNTLSTWEPMQGVEVRGGENLELSFGVWQCGADLEMHPCSRVGHVSPSASPQFLQNPARAAEVWMDEYKERFHNRNPPARKEAYGDISERKLLR
;
A
#
# COMPACT_ATOMS: atom_id res chain seq x y z
N MET A 1 19.69 19.56 -12.00
CA MET A 1 18.47 19.05 -11.34
C MET A 1 18.09 17.76 -12.05
N GLN A 2 18.24 16.60 -11.40
CA GLN A 2 17.86 15.32 -12.02
C GLN A 2 16.34 15.29 -12.18
N THR A 3 15.86 15.49 -13.41
CA THR A 3 14.50 15.13 -13.80
C THR A 3 14.46 13.61 -13.95
N GLY A 4 14.48 12.93 -12.81
CA GLY A 4 14.21 11.50 -12.75
C GLY A 4 12.75 11.25 -13.15
N GLN A 5 12.49 10.20 -13.91
CA GLN A 5 11.12 9.81 -14.22
C GLN A 5 10.35 9.56 -12.91
N PRO A 6 9.06 9.95 -12.84
CA PRO A 6 8.24 9.68 -11.67
C PRO A 6 8.23 8.17 -11.40
N VAL A 7 8.49 7.81 -10.15
CA VAL A 7 8.44 6.43 -9.66
C VAL A 7 7.07 6.24 -9.01
N ILE A 8 6.32 5.26 -9.47
CA ILE A 8 5.06 4.86 -8.83
C ILE A 8 5.31 3.78 -7.80
N GLY A 9 4.50 3.79 -6.74
CA GLY A 9 4.54 2.75 -5.73
C GLY A 9 4.03 1.42 -6.27
N GLY A 10 4.69 0.34 -5.88
CA GLY A 10 4.22 -1.03 -6.01
C GLY A 10 4.68 -1.87 -4.82
N PHE A 11 4.44 -3.18 -4.89
CA PHE A 11 4.94 -4.13 -3.90
C PHE A 11 5.47 -5.41 -4.56
N ASP A 12 6.34 -6.12 -3.85
CA ASP A 12 6.83 -7.43 -4.26
C ASP A 12 6.04 -8.58 -3.63
N ARG A 13 6.37 -9.83 -3.96
CA ARG A 13 5.68 -11.00 -3.38
C ARG A 13 5.95 -11.20 -1.88
N ARG A 14 6.83 -10.41 -1.27
CA ARG A 14 7.03 -10.39 0.19
C ARG A 14 6.18 -9.33 0.88
N LEU A 15 5.33 -8.62 0.13
CA LEU A 15 4.54 -7.48 0.64
C LEU A 15 5.45 -6.37 1.18
N THR A 16 6.55 -6.10 0.47
CA THR A 16 7.42 -4.96 0.72
C THR A 16 7.24 -3.92 -0.38
N PHE A 17 7.29 -2.64 -0.02
CA PHE A 17 7.21 -1.54 -0.96
C PHE A 17 8.34 -1.62 -1.99
N GLN A 18 8.01 -1.34 -3.25
CA GLN A 18 8.95 -1.24 -4.36
C GLN A 18 8.59 -0.06 -5.24
N GLY A 19 9.53 0.87 -5.41
CA GLY A 19 9.42 1.90 -6.43
C GLY A 19 9.53 1.28 -7.83
N ARG A 20 8.60 1.58 -8.73
CA ARG A 20 8.61 1.14 -10.13
C ARG A 20 8.46 2.32 -11.08
N SER A 21 9.03 2.22 -12.26
CA SER A 21 8.77 3.18 -13.34
C SER A 21 7.32 3.11 -13.80
N VAL A 22 6.74 4.25 -14.17
CA VAL A 22 5.38 4.32 -14.74
C VAL A 22 5.29 3.45 -16.00
N PRO A 23 4.36 2.48 -16.07
CA PRO A 23 4.12 1.67 -17.26
C PRO A 23 3.68 2.54 -18.44
N LYS A 24 4.16 2.22 -19.66
CA LYS A 24 3.82 2.98 -20.87
C LYS A 24 2.33 3.00 -21.22
N HIS A 25 1.53 2.06 -20.69
CA HIS A 25 0.10 1.95 -21.00
C HIS A 25 -0.74 3.09 -20.38
N ASP A 26 -0.28 3.70 -19.28
CA ASP A 26 -0.90 4.91 -18.70
C ASP A 26 -0.69 6.18 -19.56
N GLY A 27 0.05 6.07 -20.67
CA GLY A 27 0.40 7.16 -21.59
C GLY A 27 -0.72 7.66 -22.50
N GLY A 28 -1.99 7.37 -22.19
CA GLY A 28 -3.16 7.82 -22.98
C GLY A 28 -3.73 9.18 -22.57
N ARG A 29 -3.35 9.72 -21.40
CA ARG A 29 -3.87 11.01 -20.93
C ARG A 29 -2.83 12.11 -21.16
N GLN A 30 -3.04 12.88 -22.22
CA GLN A 30 -2.22 14.02 -22.61
C GLN A 30 -2.51 15.21 -21.67
N GLU A 31 -2.19 15.07 -20.39
CA GLU A 31 -2.08 16.20 -19.45
C GLU A 31 -0.60 16.50 -19.25
N SER A 32 -0.25 17.78 -19.13
CA SER A 32 1.14 18.29 -19.08
C SER A 32 2.00 17.74 -17.93
N THR A 33 1.40 16.91 -17.06
CA THR A 33 2.03 16.16 -15.98
C THR A 33 1.17 14.92 -15.73
N PRO A 34 1.54 13.72 -16.21
CA PRO A 34 0.72 12.54 -15.96
C PRO A 34 0.71 12.25 -14.45
N SER A 35 -0.46 12.41 -13.83
CA SER A 35 -0.73 11.83 -12.51
C SER A 35 -0.66 10.31 -12.66
N GLY A 36 0.30 9.68 -12.01
CA GLY A 36 0.37 8.23 -11.97
C GLY A 36 -0.78 7.69 -11.11
N ARG A 37 -1.40 6.58 -11.52
CA ARG A 37 -2.29 5.79 -10.67
C ARG A 37 -1.48 4.67 -10.04
N PRO A 38 -0.77 4.90 -8.92
CA PRO A 38 0.04 3.86 -8.35
C PRO A 38 -0.88 2.73 -7.85
N PRO A 39 -0.56 1.46 -8.08
CA PRO A 39 -1.24 0.35 -7.42
C PRO A 39 -1.02 0.36 -5.90
N TRP A 40 -0.15 1.25 -5.40
CA TRP A 40 0.38 1.19 -4.05
C TRP A 40 0.88 2.53 -3.47
N LEU A 41 0.60 2.77 -2.18
CA LEU A 41 1.19 3.88 -1.42
C LEU A 41 2.48 3.48 -0.70
N GLU A 42 3.53 4.30 -0.82
CA GLU A 42 4.73 4.16 0.01
C GLU A 42 4.39 4.24 1.52
N GLY A 43 3.34 4.99 1.87
CA GLY A 43 2.86 5.20 3.24
C GLY A 43 3.25 6.58 3.78
N GLY A 44 2.61 7.02 4.86
CA GLY A 44 3.02 8.20 5.63
C GLY A 44 2.60 9.59 5.10
N LEU A 45 2.35 9.75 3.80
CA LEU A 45 1.93 11.03 3.20
C LEU A 45 0.76 10.83 2.24
N LEU A 46 -0.43 11.27 2.65
CA LEU A 46 -1.66 11.17 1.86
C LEU A 46 -2.56 12.37 2.17
N SER A 47 -3.32 12.80 1.16
CA SER A 47 -4.52 13.62 1.37
C SER A 47 -5.74 12.81 0.91
N ALA A 48 -6.78 12.77 1.75
CA ALA A 48 -8.00 12.04 1.47
C ALA A 48 -9.22 12.95 1.67
N ARG A 49 -10.30 12.68 0.93
CA ARG A 49 -11.58 13.36 1.14
C ARG A 49 -12.14 12.99 2.51
N ASN A 50 -12.88 13.89 3.14
CA ASN A 50 -13.54 13.65 4.43
C ASN A 50 -14.53 12.47 4.40
N THR A 51 -15.06 12.08 3.25
CA THR A 51 -15.90 10.88 3.11
C THR A 51 -15.12 9.58 3.33
N LEU A 52 -13.79 9.61 3.22
CA LEU A 52 -12.90 8.49 3.49
C LEU A 52 -12.35 8.52 4.93
N SER A 53 -12.54 9.62 5.69
CA SER A 53 -11.98 9.74 7.04
C SER A 53 -12.68 8.87 8.09
N THR A 54 -13.83 8.29 7.76
CA THR A 54 -14.50 7.27 8.60
C THR A 54 -13.89 5.89 8.44
N TRP A 55 -13.13 5.65 7.36
CA TRP A 55 -12.37 4.43 7.20
C TRP A 55 -11.01 4.60 7.87
N GLU A 56 -10.85 4.02 9.05
CA GLU A 56 -9.57 3.95 9.74
C GLU A 56 -8.87 2.63 9.37
N PRO A 57 -7.75 2.66 8.63
CA PRO A 57 -6.95 1.47 8.38
C PRO A 57 -6.43 0.89 9.70
N MET A 58 -6.49 -0.43 9.84
CA MET A 58 -5.87 -1.20 10.92
C MET A 58 -6.18 -0.70 12.35
N GLN A 59 -7.46 -0.42 12.68
CA GLN A 59 -7.88 -0.18 14.08
C GLN A 59 -7.39 -1.32 14.99
N GLY A 60 -6.77 -0.96 16.11
CA GLY A 60 -6.32 -1.90 17.15
C GLY A 60 -4.95 -2.55 16.93
N VAL A 61 -4.10 -2.00 16.05
CA VAL A 61 -2.76 -2.54 15.77
C VAL A 61 -1.66 -1.63 16.34
N GLU A 62 -0.83 -2.17 17.24
CA GLU A 62 0.27 -1.43 17.90
C GLU A 62 1.58 -1.38 17.08
N VAL A 63 1.66 -2.14 15.99
CA VAL A 63 2.91 -2.41 15.28
C VAL A 63 2.98 -1.58 13.99
N ARG A 64 4.16 -1.03 13.65
CA ARG A 64 4.37 -0.23 12.42
C ARG A 64 4.61 -1.12 11.20
N GLY A 65 4.11 -0.69 10.05
CA GLY A 65 4.36 -1.27 8.73
C GLY A 65 3.20 -2.14 8.28
N GLY A 66 2.74 -1.99 7.05
CA GLY A 66 1.63 -2.75 6.48
C GLY A 66 0.27 -2.02 6.46
N GLU A 67 0.16 -0.88 7.14
CA GLU A 67 -1.01 0.01 7.07
C GLU A 67 -1.20 0.61 5.67
N ASN A 68 -0.08 0.92 5.01
CA ASN A 68 -0.07 1.31 3.61
C ASN A 68 -0.56 0.17 2.71
N LEU A 69 -0.39 -1.11 3.12
CA LEU A 69 -0.90 -2.26 2.39
C LEU A 69 -2.42 -2.36 2.46
N GLU A 70 -2.95 -2.36 3.67
CA GLU A 70 -4.40 -2.44 3.85
C GLU A 70 -5.11 -1.25 3.17
N LEU A 71 -4.58 -0.04 3.34
CA LEU A 71 -5.15 1.15 2.72
C LEU A 71 -5.10 1.07 1.19
N SER A 72 -3.97 0.69 0.60
CA SER A 72 -3.87 0.60 -0.87
C SER A 72 -4.83 -0.45 -1.42
N PHE A 73 -4.93 -1.62 -0.78
CA PHE A 73 -5.85 -2.67 -1.20
C PHE A 73 -7.30 -2.24 -1.05
N GLY A 74 -7.69 -1.66 0.09
CA GLY A 74 -9.08 -1.25 0.29
C GLY A 74 -9.51 -0.11 -0.61
N VAL A 75 -8.65 0.88 -0.89
CA VAL A 75 -8.98 1.97 -1.83
C VAL A 75 -9.33 1.38 -3.19
N TRP A 76 -8.44 0.54 -3.74
CA TRP A 76 -8.63 -0.04 -5.07
C TRP A 76 -9.77 -1.05 -5.13
N GLN A 77 -9.86 -1.96 -4.16
CA GLN A 77 -10.88 -3.03 -4.17
C GLN A 77 -12.28 -2.52 -3.83
N CYS A 78 -12.40 -1.43 -3.07
CA CYS A 78 -13.69 -0.80 -2.75
C CYS A 78 -14.09 0.30 -3.76
N GLY A 79 -13.35 0.46 -4.87
CA GLY A 79 -13.75 1.30 -6.00
C GLY A 79 -13.36 2.79 -5.89
N ALA A 80 -12.47 3.15 -4.99
CA ALA A 80 -11.88 4.48 -4.92
C ALA A 80 -10.60 4.57 -5.77
N ASP A 81 -10.20 5.79 -6.13
CA ASP A 81 -8.99 6.05 -6.91
C ASP A 81 -7.82 6.42 -6.00
N LEU A 82 -6.63 5.96 -6.41
CA LEU A 82 -5.35 6.33 -5.80
C LEU A 82 -4.47 7.05 -6.83
N GLU A 83 -4.00 8.25 -6.50
CA GLU A 83 -3.26 9.10 -7.44
C GLU A 83 -2.00 9.72 -6.80
N MET A 84 -0.92 9.78 -7.59
CA MET A 84 0.31 10.50 -7.24
C MET A 84 0.42 11.77 -8.08
N HIS A 85 0.43 12.92 -7.42
CA HIS A 85 0.50 14.22 -8.09
C HIS A 85 1.96 14.70 -8.23
N PRO A 86 2.53 14.80 -9.44
CA PRO A 86 3.97 15.11 -9.64
C PRO A 86 4.39 16.51 -9.17
N CYS A 87 3.43 17.43 -9.03
CA CYS A 87 3.66 18.76 -8.49
C CYS A 87 3.63 18.82 -6.95
N SER A 88 3.08 17.80 -6.28
CA SER A 88 3.10 17.71 -4.82
C SER A 88 4.38 17.01 -4.39
N ARG A 89 5.31 17.76 -3.80
CA ARG A 89 6.63 17.25 -3.42
C ARG A 89 6.85 17.47 -1.94
N VAL A 90 7.05 16.38 -1.21
CA VAL A 90 7.34 16.38 0.22
C VAL A 90 8.59 15.53 0.43
N GLY A 91 9.61 16.09 1.09
CA GLY A 91 10.82 15.35 1.44
C GLY A 91 10.56 14.46 2.66
N HIS A 92 10.98 13.20 2.60
CA HIS A 92 10.93 12.26 3.72
C HIS A 92 12.35 11.83 4.10
N VAL A 93 12.69 11.91 5.39
CA VAL A 93 13.98 11.44 5.92
C VAL A 93 13.77 10.07 6.53
N SER A 94 14.13 9.02 5.79
CA SER A 94 13.99 7.65 6.25
C SER A 94 15.07 7.29 7.28
N PRO A 95 14.70 6.68 8.43
CA PRO A 95 15.69 6.16 9.37
C PRO A 95 16.50 5.02 8.75
N SER A 96 17.75 4.84 9.21
CA SER A 96 18.70 3.86 8.66
C SER A 96 18.23 2.40 8.76
N ALA A 97 17.39 2.08 9.74
CA ALA A 97 16.71 0.80 9.86
C ALA A 97 15.37 1.01 10.56
N SER A 98 14.33 0.33 10.06
CA SER A 98 13.09 0.14 10.81
C SER A 98 12.82 -1.36 10.90
N PRO A 99 12.46 -1.89 12.09
CA PRO A 99 12.05 -3.28 12.21
C PRO A 99 10.85 -3.53 11.30
N GLN A 100 10.97 -4.53 10.43
CA GLN A 100 9.86 -5.01 9.60
C GLN A 100 9.13 -6.08 10.38
N PHE A 101 7.89 -5.81 10.75
CA PHE A 101 7.04 -6.78 11.42
C PHE A 101 6.18 -7.51 10.40
N LEU A 102 6.12 -8.84 10.49
CA LEU A 102 5.34 -9.67 9.56
C LEU A 102 3.85 -9.75 9.93
N GLN A 103 3.49 -9.40 11.16
CA GLN A 103 2.13 -9.46 11.68
C GLN A 103 1.14 -8.67 10.81
N ASN A 104 1.49 -7.44 10.46
CA ASN A 104 0.61 -6.55 9.72
C ASN A 104 0.51 -6.88 8.23
N PRO A 105 1.61 -7.17 7.50
CA PRO A 105 1.51 -7.75 6.16
C PRO A 105 0.70 -9.04 6.12
N ALA A 106 0.85 -9.92 7.12
CA ALA A 106 0.03 -11.12 7.22
C ALA A 106 -1.45 -10.79 7.41
N ARG A 107 -1.79 -9.85 8.29
CA ARG A 107 -3.16 -9.36 8.49
C ARG A 107 -3.76 -8.80 7.19
N ALA A 108 -3.02 -7.96 6.48
CA ALA A 108 -3.46 -7.39 5.21
C ALA A 108 -3.68 -8.48 4.15
N ALA A 109 -2.79 -9.48 4.09
CA ALA A 109 -2.93 -10.61 3.18
C ALA A 109 -4.19 -11.44 3.46
N GLU A 110 -4.50 -11.71 4.73
CA GLU A 110 -5.67 -12.50 5.14
C GLU A 110 -7.02 -11.81 4.87
N VAL A 111 -7.04 -10.48 4.83
CA VAL A 111 -8.25 -9.69 4.55
C VAL A 111 -8.44 -9.45 3.05
N TRP A 112 -7.37 -9.09 2.34
CA TRP A 112 -7.49 -8.47 1.01
C TRP A 112 -6.95 -9.30 -0.16
N MET A 113 -6.16 -10.35 0.08
CA MET A 113 -5.44 -11.05 -0.99
C MET A 113 -6.06 -12.38 -1.42
N ASP A 114 -7.19 -12.81 -0.83
CA ASP A 114 -7.88 -14.06 -1.19
C ASP A 114 -6.90 -15.25 -1.31
N GLU A 115 -6.93 -16.00 -2.42
CA GLU A 115 -6.00 -17.08 -2.71
C GLU A 115 -4.56 -16.61 -3.00
N TYR A 116 -4.37 -15.34 -3.39
CA TYR A 116 -3.03 -14.79 -3.66
C TYR A 116 -2.18 -14.66 -2.41
N LYS A 117 -2.77 -14.70 -1.22
CA LYS A 117 -2.04 -14.73 0.06
C LYS A 117 -1.09 -15.93 0.15
N GLU A 118 -1.38 -17.04 -0.53
CA GLU A 118 -0.47 -18.19 -0.58
C GLU A 118 0.88 -17.84 -1.20
N ARG A 119 0.91 -16.90 -2.17
CA ARG A 119 2.17 -16.44 -2.76
C ARG A 119 3.04 -15.68 -1.76
N PHE A 120 2.41 -14.92 -0.87
CA PHE A 120 3.08 -14.23 0.23
C PHE A 120 3.59 -15.25 1.26
N HIS A 121 2.73 -16.16 1.72
CA HIS A 121 3.08 -17.20 2.68
C HIS A 121 4.20 -18.13 2.18
N ASN A 122 4.25 -18.42 0.88
CA ASN A 122 5.32 -19.22 0.29
C ASN A 122 6.66 -18.48 0.23
N ARG A 123 6.64 -17.15 0.12
CA ARG A 123 7.85 -16.29 0.14
C ARG A 123 8.31 -15.94 1.54
N ASN A 124 7.38 -15.92 2.51
CA ASN A 124 7.62 -15.68 3.92
C ASN A 124 6.97 -16.79 4.77
N PRO A 125 7.50 -18.03 4.78
CA PRO A 125 6.92 -19.13 5.55
C PRO A 125 6.65 -18.84 7.05
N PRO A 126 7.46 -18.01 7.76
CA PRO A 126 7.16 -17.63 9.13
C PRO A 126 5.82 -16.91 9.30
N ALA A 127 5.35 -16.17 8.29
CA ALA A 127 4.10 -15.43 8.33
C ALA A 127 2.86 -16.31 8.54
N ARG A 128 2.94 -17.61 8.20
CA ARG A 128 1.87 -18.59 8.47
C ARG A 128 1.62 -18.82 9.96
N LYS A 129 2.62 -18.55 10.80
CA LYS A 129 2.58 -18.75 12.26
C LYS A 129 2.41 -17.44 13.04
N GLU A 130 2.36 -16.31 12.34
CA GLU A 130 2.21 -15.00 12.98
C GLU A 130 0.82 -14.82 13.56
N ALA A 131 0.75 -14.28 14.78
CA ALA A 131 -0.51 -13.98 15.43
C ALA A 131 -1.03 -12.60 14.97
N TYR A 132 -1.75 -12.56 13.85
CA TYR A 132 -2.27 -11.31 13.25
C TYR A 132 -3.55 -10.76 13.89
N GLY A 133 -4.02 -11.38 14.99
CA GLY A 133 -5.21 -10.96 15.74
C GLY A 133 -6.54 -11.25 15.05
N ASP A 134 -7.63 -10.74 15.62
CA ASP A 134 -8.97 -10.90 15.05
C ASP A 134 -9.18 -9.95 13.84
N ILE A 135 -9.63 -10.52 12.73
CA ILE A 135 -9.88 -9.83 11.46
C ILE A 135 -11.37 -9.81 11.07
N SER A 136 -12.26 -10.25 11.97
CA SER A 136 -13.69 -10.40 11.68
C SER A 136 -14.34 -9.10 11.20
N GLU A 137 -14.12 -7.99 11.91
CA GLU A 137 -14.65 -6.68 11.51
C GLU A 137 -14.11 -6.21 10.15
N ARG A 138 -12.83 -6.51 9.86
CA ARG A 138 -12.21 -6.14 8.57
C ARG A 138 -12.77 -6.94 7.40
N LYS A 139 -13.11 -8.20 7.65
CA LYS A 139 -13.80 -9.04 6.66
C LYS A 139 -15.26 -8.62 6.45
N LEU A 140 -15.93 -8.08 7.47
CA LEU A 140 -17.28 -7.53 7.34
C LEU A 140 -17.31 -6.20 6.57
N LEU A 141 -16.22 -5.42 6.68
CA LEU A 141 -16.07 -4.15 5.96
C LEU A 141 -15.87 -4.35 4.44
N ARG A 142 -15.25 -5.46 4.05
CA ARG A 142 -14.95 -5.82 2.65
C ARG A 142 -16.16 -6.45 1.97
#